data_AF-A0A5B8XT52-F1
#
_entry.id   AF-A0A5B8XT52-F1
#
_cell.length_a   1.000
_cell.length_b   1.000
_cell.length_c   1.000
_cell.angle_alpha   90.00
_cell.angle_beta   90.00
_cell.angle_gamma   90.00
#
_symmetry.space_group_name_H-M   'P 1'
#
loop_
_entity.id
_entity.type
_entity.pdbx_description
1 polymer ?
#
loop_
_entity_poly.entity_id
_entity_poly.type
_entity_poly.pdbx_seq_one_letter_code
_entity_poly.pdbx_strand_id
1 'polypeptide(L)'
;MRQNYGVVFFSLTVLLSAACGGPETRQEKLEQTSSSSWGEVPEWADKVPAGCGVGSAKFRGNRSMTRDSAVSRARADLGRQLETRVQDMFKDYRAEGEAAGEDFSEERVTSVTRNITDVSLAGTSVEANFLTDTDPQEFYALVCINTAKFIEAFGETEGLSDSARAALKARAESEFKDLDEQLKKLDGKSSDE
;
A
#
# COMPACT_ATOMS: atom_id res chain seq x y z
N MET A 1 -20.59 45.72 -56.02
CA MET A 1 -22.00 46.01 -56.42
C MET A 1 -22.52 44.83 -57.22
N ARG A 2 -23.72 44.32 -56.86
CA ARG A 2 -24.60 43.39 -57.64
C ARG A 2 -24.01 41.97 -57.83
N GLN A 3 -24.43 40.91 -57.15
CA GLN A 3 -25.76 40.31 -56.92
C GLN A 3 -26.54 40.02 -58.22
N ASN A 4 -26.90 38.71 -58.37
CA ASN A 4 -28.07 38.11 -59.06
C ASN A 4 -27.91 37.55 -60.49
N TYR A 5 -28.55 36.45 -60.94
CA TYR A 5 -29.40 35.38 -60.36
C TYR A 5 -29.56 34.28 -61.44
N GLY A 6 -29.83 33.03 -61.02
CA GLY A 6 -30.64 32.03 -61.76
C GLY A 6 -29.86 31.02 -62.61
N VAL A 7 -30.21 29.74 -62.71
CA VAL A 7 -31.48 29.05 -62.43
C VAL A 7 -31.22 27.57 -62.08
N VAL A 8 -31.73 27.17 -60.91
CA VAL A 8 -32.36 25.90 -60.51
C VAL A 8 -32.48 24.79 -61.56
N PHE A 9 -31.91 23.61 -61.26
CA PHE A 9 -32.44 22.33 -61.74
C PHE A 9 -32.70 21.39 -60.55
N PHE A 10 -33.96 21.05 -60.40
CA PHE A 10 -34.56 20.18 -59.40
C PHE A 10 -34.40 18.73 -59.88
N SER A 11 -33.65 17.89 -59.18
CA SER A 11 -33.64 16.44 -59.42
C SER A 11 -33.60 15.70 -58.10
N LEU A 12 -34.79 15.20 -57.76
CA LEU A 12 -35.13 14.33 -56.65
C LEU A 12 -34.71 12.89 -56.98
N THR A 13 -33.70 12.32 -56.30
CA THR A 13 -33.47 10.88 -56.35
C THR A 13 -32.82 10.32 -55.08
N VAL A 14 -33.69 9.85 -54.19
CA VAL A 14 -33.61 8.65 -53.32
C VAL A 14 -32.27 8.35 -52.63
N LEU A 15 -32.24 8.68 -51.33
CA LEU A 15 -31.32 8.11 -50.33
C LEU A 15 -31.55 6.60 -50.18
N LEU A 16 -30.57 5.79 -50.56
CA LEU A 16 -30.35 4.45 -49.99
C LEU A 16 -28.97 4.43 -49.32
N SER A 17 -28.92 4.81 -48.05
CA SER A 17 -27.81 4.45 -47.17
C SER A 17 -27.99 3.00 -46.73
N ALA A 18 -27.15 2.11 -47.25
CA ALA A 18 -27.00 0.76 -46.75
C ALA A 18 -26.63 0.79 -45.26
N ALA A 19 -27.56 0.32 -44.43
CA ALA A 19 -27.33 0.02 -43.03
C ALA A 19 -26.43 -1.21 -42.94
N CYS A 20 -25.11 -1.00 -42.87
CA CYS A 20 -24.19 -2.01 -42.34
C CYS A 20 -24.35 -2.01 -40.81
N GLY A 21 -25.24 -2.87 -40.31
CA GLY A 21 -25.27 -3.26 -38.92
C GLY A 21 -24.01 -4.05 -38.57
N GLY A 22 -22.99 -3.35 -38.09
CA GLY A 22 -21.98 -3.96 -37.23
C GLY A 22 -22.60 -4.18 -35.85
N PRO A 23 -22.29 -5.28 -35.14
CA PRO A 23 -22.79 -5.46 -33.79
C PRO A 23 -22.23 -4.33 -32.93
N GLU A 24 -23.12 -3.41 -32.57
CA GLU A 24 -22.91 -2.43 -31.52
C GLU A 24 -22.69 -3.24 -30.24
N THR A 25 -21.42 -3.40 -29.87
CA THR A 25 -21.06 -3.78 -28.52
C THR A 25 -21.63 -2.69 -27.64
N ARG A 26 -22.83 -2.96 -27.11
CA ARG A 26 -23.38 -2.30 -25.94
C ARG A 26 -22.25 -2.30 -24.93
N GLN A 27 -21.56 -1.16 -24.83
CA GLN A 27 -20.68 -0.89 -23.70
C GLN A 27 -21.64 -0.74 -22.53
N GLU A 28 -21.96 -1.90 -21.96
CA GLU A 28 -22.36 -2.02 -20.59
C GLU A 28 -21.29 -1.25 -19.83
N LYS A 29 -21.67 -0.06 -19.39
CA LYS A 29 -20.93 0.71 -18.40
C LYS A 29 -20.60 -0.29 -17.31
N LEU A 30 -19.35 -0.75 -17.30
CA LEU A 30 -18.83 -1.59 -16.24
C LEU A 30 -18.97 -0.74 -14.99
N GLU A 31 -20.07 -0.94 -14.26
CA GLU A 31 -20.10 -0.60 -12.87
C GLU A 31 -18.93 -1.37 -12.27
N GLN A 32 -17.88 -0.63 -11.94
CA GLN A 32 -16.76 -1.11 -11.19
C GLN A 32 -17.25 -1.34 -9.76
N THR A 33 -18.18 -2.28 -9.58
CA THR A 33 -18.28 -3.02 -8.34
C THR A 33 -16.99 -3.83 -8.30
N SER A 34 -16.04 -3.38 -7.49
CA SER A 34 -14.89 -4.19 -7.10
C SER A 34 -15.39 -5.39 -6.28
N SER A 35 -16.13 -6.30 -6.90
CA SER A 35 -16.33 -7.63 -6.35
C SER A 35 -15.06 -8.39 -6.70
N SER A 36 -14.00 -8.19 -5.90
CA SER A 36 -12.98 -9.21 -5.80
C SER A 36 -13.72 -10.51 -5.46
N SER A 37 -13.49 -11.59 -6.20
CA SER A 37 -14.19 -12.87 -6.00
C SER A 37 -13.75 -13.59 -4.72
N TRP A 38 -13.23 -12.84 -3.75
CA TRP A 38 -12.56 -13.29 -2.54
C TRP A 38 -13.32 -12.80 -1.31
N GLY A 39 -14.62 -13.07 -1.18
CA GLY A 39 -15.39 -12.74 0.02
C GLY A 39 -15.38 -11.25 0.41
N GLU A 40 -15.89 -10.96 1.61
CA GLU A 40 -15.91 -9.61 2.18
C GLU A 40 -14.52 -9.32 2.78
N VAL A 41 -13.62 -8.73 2.00
CA VAL A 41 -12.29 -8.32 2.46
C VAL A 41 -12.28 -6.80 2.61
N PRO A 42 -11.81 -6.26 3.75
CA PRO A 42 -11.80 -4.82 3.95
C PRO A 42 -10.78 -4.15 3.01
N GLU A 43 -11.11 -2.95 2.50
CA GLU A 43 -10.27 -2.22 1.52
C GLU A 43 -8.81 -2.08 1.98
N TRP A 44 -8.57 -1.86 3.27
CA TRP A 44 -7.23 -1.70 3.84
C TRP A 44 -6.39 -2.99 3.82
N ALA A 45 -7.02 -4.17 3.70
CA ALA A 45 -6.31 -5.44 3.56
C ALA A 45 -5.80 -5.65 2.12
N ASP A 46 -6.49 -5.09 1.12
CA ASP A 46 -6.05 -5.09 -0.28
C ASP A 46 -5.10 -3.92 -0.59
N LYS A 47 -5.33 -2.76 0.02
CA LYS A 47 -4.52 -1.54 -0.11
C LYS A 47 -3.84 -1.20 1.20
N VAL A 48 -2.81 -1.97 1.53
CA VAL A 48 -2.07 -1.82 2.78
C VAL A 48 -1.29 -0.50 2.78
N PRO A 49 -1.47 0.38 3.78
CA PRO A 49 -0.67 1.60 3.91
C PRO A 49 0.83 1.30 4.07
N ALA A 50 1.69 2.20 3.59
CA ALA A 50 3.14 2.06 3.77
C ALA A 50 3.51 2.08 5.25
N GLY A 51 4.31 1.12 5.71
CA GLY A 51 4.63 0.97 7.14
C GLY A 51 3.61 0.16 7.93
N CYS A 52 2.67 -0.49 7.24
CA CYS A 52 1.75 -1.48 7.81
C CYS A 52 1.95 -2.86 7.19
N GLY A 53 1.61 -3.90 7.95
CA GLY A 53 1.51 -5.27 7.49
C GLY A 53 0.11 -5.82 7.74
N VAL A 54 -0.31 -6.73 6.86
CA VAL A 54 -1.61 -7.39 6.95
C VAL A 54 -1.43 -8.87 7.27
N GLY A 55 -2.31 -9.39 8.13
CA GLY A 55 -2.34 -10.80 8.45
C GLY A 55 -3.77 -11.28 8.61
N SER A 56 -4.02 -12.50 8.13
CA SER A 56 -5.34 -13.13 8.26
C SER A 56 -5.25 -14.47 8.97
N ALA A 57 -6.32 -14.91 9.61
CA ALA A 57 -6.44 -16.23 10.20
C ALA A 57 -7.88 -16.74 10.18
N LYS A 58 -8.06 -18.00 9.76
CA LYS A 58 -9.36 -18.67 9.83
C LYS A 58 -9.82 -18.85 11.27
N PHE A 59 -11.07 -18.51 11.52
CA PHE A 59 -11.76 -18.72 12.79
C PHE A 59 -11.97 -20.22 13.03
N ARG A 60 -11.66 -20.67 14.24
CA ARG A 60 -11.82 -22.09 14.66
C ARG A 60 -12.47 -22.23 16.03
N GLY A 61 -13.43 -21.34 16.34
CA GLY A 61 -14.18 -21.38 17.59
C GLY A 61 -13.55 -20.62 18.77
N ASN A 62 -12.36 -20.04 18.61
CA ASN A 62 -11.75 -19.16 19.61
C ASN A 62 -11.29 -17.83 18.98
N ARG A 63 -12.03 -16.76 19.27
CA ARG A 63 -11.79 -15.44 18.68
C ARG A 63 -10.44 -14.84 19.10
N SER A 64 -10.04 -15.02 20.36
CA SER A 64 -8.76 -14.49 20.86
C SER A 64 -7.59 -15.15 20.13
N MET A 65 -7.58 -16.48 20.03
CA MET A 65 -6.51 -17.20 19.35
C MET A 65 -6.45 -16.86 17.86
N THR A 66 -7.60 -16.71 17.20
CA THR A 66 -7.67 -16.29 15.80
C THR A 66 -7.13 -14.87 15.62
N ARG A 67 -7.51 -13.93 16.49
CA ARG A 67 -6.98 -12.56 16.49
C ARG A 67 -5.47 -12.56 16.66
N ASP A 68 -4.94 -13.25 17.66
CA ASP A 68 -3.51 -13.27 17.95
C ASP A 68 -2.71 -13.89 16.78
N SER A 69 -3.28 -14.91 16.13
CA SER A 69 -2.71 -15.50 14.92
C SER A 69 -2.66 -14.52 13.75
N ALA A 70 -3.74 -13.76 13.52
CA ALA A 70 -3.80 -12.75 12.47
C ALA A 70 -2.81 -11.60 12.75
N VAL A 71 -2.77 -11.09 13.99
CA VAL A 71 -1.84 -10.04 14.41
C VAL A 71 -0.38 -10.50 14.29
N SER A 72 -0.08 -11.74 14.68
CA SER A 72 1.27 -12.31 14.52
C SER A 72 1.69 -12.40 13.05
N ARG A 73 0.77 -12.79 12.16
CA ARG A 73 1.03 -12.82 10.71
C ARG A 73 1.21 -11.42 10.12
N ALA A 74 0.43 -10.45 10.59
CA ALA A 74 0.56 -9.04 10.21
C ALA A 74 1.92 -8.48 10.60
N ARG A 75 2.39 -8.76 11.83
CA ARG A 75 3.74 -8.39 12.27
C ARG A 75 4.84 -9.09 11.47
N ALA A 76 4.66 -10.37 11.14
CA ALA A 76 5.61 -11.09 10.31
C ALA A 76 5.67 -10.51 8.88
N ASP A 77 4.54 -10.07 8.35
CA ASP A 77 4.49 -9.38 7.07
C ASP A 77 5.19 -8.03 7.11
N LEU A 78 4.85 -7.20 8.09
CA LEU A 78 5.51 -5.93 8.33
C LEU A 78 7.03 -6.08 8.51
N GLY A 79 7.47 -7.10 9.26
CA GLY A 79 8.90 -7.37 9.48
C GLY A 79 9.66 -7.60 8.19
N ARG A 80 9.14 -8.42 7.27
CA ARG A 80 9.77 -8.64 5.95
C ARG A 80 9.85 -7.37 5.12
N GLN A 81 8.79 -6.55 5.16
CA GLN A 81 8.75 -5.28 4.46
C GLN A 81 9.82 -4.33 5.02
N LEU A 82 9.92 -4.21 6.35
CA LEU A 82 10.91 -3.37 7.03
C LEU A 82 12.35 -3.84 6.75
N GLU A 83 12.63 -5.15 6.81
CA GLU A 83 13.97 -5.67 6.50
C GLU A 83 14.39 -5.28 5.08
N THR A 84 13.52 -5.52 4.10
CA THR A 84 13.78 -5.16 2.70
C THR A 84 14.03 -3.66 2.58
N ARG A 85 13.19 -2.87 3.25
CA ARG A 85 13.25 -1.43 3.13
C ARG A 85 14.50 -0.82 3.76
N VAL A 86 14.86 -1.26 4.96
CA VAL A 86 16.09 -0.82 5.64
C VAL A 86 17.31 -1.22 4.83
N GLN A 87 17.33 -2.42 4.24
CA GLN A 87 18.41 -2.83 3.33
C GLN A 87 18.53 -1.90 2.13
N ASP A 88 17.40 -1.51 1.52
CA ASP A 88 17.40 -0.60 0.39
C ASP A 88 17.87 0.80 0.79
N MET A 89 17.50 1.31 1.97
CA MET A 89 18.06 2.56 2.50
C MET A 89 19.60 2.53 2.62
N PHE A 90 20.17 1.41 3.08
CA PHE A 90 21.63 1.24 3.11
C PHE A 90 22.25 1.18 1.71
N LYS A 91 21.59 0.54 0.75
CA LYS A 91 22.06 0.52 -0.64
C LYS A 91 22.06 1.92 -1.24
N ASP A 92 21.01 2.69 -1.02
CA ASP A 92 20.87 4.07 -1.51
C ASP A 92 21.93 4.99 -0.86
N TYR A 93 22.10 4.92 0.46
CA TYR A 93 23.16 5.64 1.20
C TYR A 93 24.55 5.39 0.59
N ARG A 94 24.84 4.14 0.22
CA ARG A 94 26.11 3.76 -0.42
C ARG A 94 26.20 4.25 -1.86
N ALA A 95 25.12 4.16 -2.63
CA ALA A 95 25.09 4.52 -4.04
C ALA A 95 25.26 6.04 -4.25
N GLU A 96 24.78 6.85 -3.31
CA GLU A 96 24.92 8.32 -3.33
C GLU A 96 26.33 8.81 -2.94
N GLY A 97 27.24 7.89 -2.59
CA GLY A 97 28.61 8.22 -2.19
C GLY A 97 28.72 8.75 -0.76
N GLU A 98 27.62 8.76 0.00
CA GLU A 98 27.58 9.20 1.40
C GLU A 98 28.34 8.23 2.33
N ALA A 99 28.53 6.98 1.90
CA ALA A 99 29.26 5.95 2.64
C ALA A 99 30.80 5.99 2.51
N ALA A 100 31.38 7.06 1.93
CA ALA A 100 32.81 7.10 1.64
C ALA A 100 33.68 6.94 2.92
N GLY A 101 34.42 5.83 3.01
CA GLY A 101 35.28 5.51 4.15
C GLY A 101 34.60 4.75 5.30
N GLU A 102 33.33 4.39 5.16
CA GLU A 102 32.59 3.60 6.14
C GLU A 102 32.61 2.10 5.83
N ASP A 103 32.76 1.27 6.86
CA ASP A 103 32.67 -0.19 6.75
C ASP A 103 31.20 -0.65 6.74
N PHE A 104 30.64 -0.82 5.54
CA PHE A 104 29.36 -1.48 5.29
C PHE A 104 29.54 -2.87 4.70
N SER A 105 30.26 -3.74 5.42
CA SER A 105 30.21 -5.17 5.13
C SER A 105 28.75 -5.68 5.17
N GLU A 106 28.44 -6.67 4.33
CA GLU A 106 27.09 -7.24 4.22
C GLU A 106 26.61 -7.81 5.57
N GLU A 107 27.52 -8.40 6.34
CA GLU A 107 27.25 -8.91 7.68
C GLU A 107 26.82 -7.80 8.63
N ARG A 108 27.53 -6.65 8.63
CA ARG A 108 27.19 -5.51 9.46
C ARG A 108 25.85 -4.91 9.08
N VAL A 109 25.62 -4.68 7.79
CA VAL A 109 24.33 -4.17 7.28
C VAL A 109 23.20 -5.12 7.68
N THR A 110 23.40 -6.43 7.57
CA THR A 110 22.41 -7.44 7.98
C THR A 110 22.12 -7.38 9.48
N SER A 111 23.17 -7.29 10.31
CA SER A 111 23.02 -7.20 11.76
C SER A 111 22.26 -5.94 12.19
N VAL A 112 22.64 -4.79 11.62
CA VAL A 112 21.98 -3.50 11.87
C VAL A 112 20.52 -3.52 11.39
N THR A 113 20.28 -4.05 10.19
CA THR A 113 18.92 -4.21 9.64
C THR A 113 18.02 -5.01 10.59
N ARG A 114 18.52 -6.14 11.11
CA ARG A 114 17.78 -6.97 12.07
C ARG A 114 17.48 -6.21 13.35
N ASN A 115 18.47 -5.55 13.92
CA ASN A 115 18.31 -4.78 15.15
C ASN A 115 17.24 -3.68 14.99
N ILE A 116 17.32 -2.91 13.90
CA ILE A 116 16.33 -1.85 13.59
C ILE A 116 14.93 -2.47 13.43
N THR A 117 14.82 -3.58 12.69
CA THR A 117 13.55 -4.27 12.47
C THR A 117 12.94 -4.75 13.79
N ASP A 118 13.74 -5.39 14.65
CA ASP A 118 13.29 -5.94 15.93
C ASP A 118 12.79 -4.85 16.88
N VAL A 119 13.55 -3.75 17.02
CA VAL A 119 13.14 -2.59 17.84
C VAL A 119 11.85 -1.98 17.29
N SER A 120 11.74 -1.88 15.97
CA SER A 120 10.57 -1.29 15.32
C SER A 120 9.33 -2.16 15.47
N LEU A 121 9.46 -3.48 15.33
CA LEU A 121 8.37 -4.44 15.53
C LEU A 121 7.84 -4.42 16.96
N ALA A 122 8.71 -4.21 17.95
CA ALA A 122 8.32 -4.08 19.35
C ALA A 122 7.41 -2.86 19.61
N GLY A 123 7.55 -1.80 18.80
CA GLY A 123 6.73 -0.58 18.86
C GLY A 123 5.42 -0.63 18.08
N THR A 124 5.08 -1.74 17.42
CA THR A 124 3.91 -1.83 16.54
C THR A 124 2.57 -1.90 17.27
N SER A 125 1.55 -1.29 16.68
CA SER A 125 0.16 -1.28 17.17
C SER A 125 -0.81 -1.89 16.15
N VAL A 126 -1.91 -2.45 16.65
CA VAL A 126 -3.00 -2.95 15.81
C VAL A 126 -3.93 -1.77 15.51
N GLU A 127 -3.96 -1.34 14.25
CA GLU A 127 -4.74 -0.18 13.82
C GLU A 127 -6.15 -0.57 13.35
N ALA A 128 -6.29 -1.73 12.72
CA ALA A 128 -7.59 -2.22 12.26
C ALA A 128 -7.70 -3.74 12.44
N ASN A 129 -8.95 -4.20 12.59
CA ASN A 129 -9.28 -5.61 12.50
C ASN A 129 -10.67 -5.81 11.92
N PHE A 130 -10.87 -6.93 11.25
CA PHE A 130 -12.14 -7.26 10.61
C PHE A 130 -12.38 -8.77 10.69
N LEU A 131 -13.59 -9.19 11.02
CA LEU A 131 -14.01 -10.58 10.97
C LEU A 131 -15.07 -10.70 9.88
N THR A 132 -14.80 -11.53 8.88
CA THR A 132 -15.76 -11.78 7.80
C THR A 132 -17.01 -12.51 8.32
N ASP A 133 -18.15 -12.23 7.68
CA ASP A 133 -19.42 -12.89 7.99
C ASP A 133 -19.68 -14.15 7.16
N THR A 134 -18.84 -14.42 6.15
CA THR A 134 -18.88 -15.64 5.33
C THR A 134 -18.23 -16.84 6.02
N ASP A 135 -18.86 -18.02 5.92
CA ASP A 135 -18.30 -19.29 6.41
C ASP A 135 -17.39 -19.95 5.34
N PRO A 136 -16.14 -20.36 5.66
CA PRO A 136 -15.47 -20.23 6.95
C PRO A 136 -15.06 -18.79 7.26
N GLN A 137 -15.38 -18.32 8.47
CA GLN A 137 -15.01 -16.98 8.90
C GLN A 137 -13.48 -16.84 8.94
N GLU A 138 -13.00 -15.71 8.43
CA GLU A 138 -11.61 -15.28 8.45
C GLU A 138 -11.48 -13.93 9.17
N PHE A 139 -10.47 -13.82 10.03
CA PHE A 139 -10.14 -12.61 10.76
C PHE A 139 -8.93 -11.95 10.12
N TYR A 140 -9.02 -10.67 9.78
CA TYR A 140 -7.95 -9.83 9.27
C TYR A 140 -7.48 -8.86 10.36
N ALA A 141 -6.18 -8.60 10.38
CA ALA A 141 -5.56 -7.61 11.25
C ALA A 141 -4.59 -6.74 10.44
N LEU A 142 -4.65 -5.44 10.68
CA LEU A 142 -3.67 -4.46 10.21
C LEU A 142 -2.80 -4.06 11.39
N VAL A 143 -1.48 -4.18 11.22
CA VAL A 143 -0.50 -3.75 12.22
C VAL A 143 0.42 -2.73 11.58
N CYS A 144 0.64 -1.61 12.24
CA CYS A 144 1.46 -0.53 11.71
C CYS A 144 2.64 -0.21 12.63
N ILE A 145 3.74 0.28 12.05
CA ILE A 145 4.88 0.77 12.81
C ILE A 145 4.51 2.02 13.59
N ASN A 146 5.21 2.22 14.70
CA ASN A 146 5.35 3.53 15.28
C ASN A 146 6.53 4.24 14.59
N THR A 147 6.23 5.25 13.78
CA THR A 147 7.22 5.99 12.98
C THR A 147 8.32 6.60 13.85
N ALA A 148 7.96 7.18 14.99
CA ALA A 148 8.92 7.74 15.93
C ALA A 148 9.89 6.67 16.47
N LYS A 149 9.37 5.48 16.84
CA LYS A 149 10.20 4.36 17.30
C LYS A 149 11.08 3.79 16.19
N PHE A 150 10.58 3.73 14.97
CA PHE A 150 11.36 3.32 13.80
C PHE A 150 12.53 4.29 13.54
N ILE A 151 12.28 5.60 13.58
CA ILE A 151 13.33 6.63 13.40
C ILE A 151 14.32 6.61 14.58
N GLU A 152 13.84 6.42 15.81
CA GLU A 152 14.66 6.31 17.01
C GLU A 152 15.59 5.09 16.96
N ALA A 153 15.15 3.97 16.39
CA ALA A 153 15.95 2.75 16.26
C ALA A 153 17.29 3.01 15.55
N PHE A 154 17.32 3.83 14.49
CA PHE A 154 18.57 4.22 13.83
C PHE A 154 19.52 5.01 14.74
N GLY A 155 19.01 5.69 15.77
CA GLY A 155 19.81 6.40 16.78
C GLY A 155 20.39 5.48 17.85
N GLU A 156 19.73 4.37 18.14
CA GLU A 156 20.11 3.44 19.21
C GLU A 156 20.99 2.29 18.69
N THR A 157 20.87 1.91 17.42
CA THR A 157 21.62 0.76 16.88
C THR A 157 23.11 1.06 16.80
N GLU A 158 23.96 0.28 17.49
CA GLU A 158 25.41 0.37 17.35
C GLU A 158 25.88 -0.01 15.93
N GLY A 159 27.05 0.50 15.51
CA GLY A 159 27.63 0.15 14.20
C GLY A 159 27.29 1.11 13.05
N LEU A 160 26.56 2.19 13.32
CA LEU A 160 26.36 3.31 12.39
C LEU A 160 27.19 4.53 12.79
N SER A 161 27.80 5.17 11.79
CA SER A 161 28.43 6.49 11.94
C SER A 161 27.36 7.57 12.16
N ASP A 162 27.74 8.72 12.70
CA ASP A 162 26.80 9.85 12.87
C ASP A 162 26.22 10.33 11.53
N SER A 163 27.02 10.28 10.46
CA SER A 163 26.59 10.62 9.10
C SER A 163 25.53 9.64 8.60
N ALA A 164 25.79 8.34 8.73
CA ALA A 164 24.84 7.30 8.31
C ALA A 164 23.55 7.37 9.11
N ARG A 165 23.63 7.58 10.43
CA ARG A 165 22.44 7.77 11.27
C ARG A 165 21.60 8.94 10.79
N ALA A 166 22.21 10.10 10.57
CA ALA A 166 21.48 11.29 10.13
C ALA A 166 20.82 11.06 8.76
N ALA A 167 21.55 10.50 7.82
CA ALA A 167 21.08 10.28 6.46
C ALA A 167 19.97 9.20 6.37
N LEU A 168 20.07 8.13 7.15
CA LEU A 168 19.05 7.08 7.21
C LEU A 168 17.78 7.56 7.95
N LYS A 169 17.93 8.35 9.02
CA LYS A 169 16.79 8.98 9.72
C LYS A 169 16.01 9.91 8.80
N ALA A 170 16.70 10.78 8.05
CA ALA A 170 16.06 11.68 7.10
C ALA A 170 15.27 10.91 6.02
N ARG A 171 15.82 9.78 5.54
CA ARG A 171 15.12 8.89 4.59
C ARG A 171 13.89 8.26 5.22
N ALA A 172 14.00 7.73 6.44
CA ALA A 172 12.90 7.14 7.19
C ALA A 172 11.75 8.14 7.43
N GLU A 173 12.08 9.38 7.83
CA GLU A 173 11.11 10.47 8.00
C GLU A 173 10.38 10.79 6.69
N SER A 174 11.12 10.92 5.59
CA SER A 174 10.54 11.23 4.29
C SER A 174 9.61 10.13 3.78
N GLU A 175 9.87 8.88 4.12
CA GLU A 175 9.10 7.74 3.65
C GLU A 175 7.77 7.61 4.37
N PHE A 176 7.77 7.72 5.70
CA PHE A 176 6.57 7.50 6.51
C PHE A 176 5.85 8.78 6.88
N LYS A 177 6.21 9.93 6.27
CA LYS A 177 5.60 11.24 6.52
C LYS A 177 4.07 11.24 6.39
N ASP A 178 3.53 10.44 5.49
CA ASP A 178 2.09 10.42 5.17
C ASP A 178 1.36 9.28 5.90
N LEU A 179 2.06 8.48 6.73
CA LEU A 179 1.46 7.34 7.41
C LEU A 179 0.39 7.78 8.41
N ASP A 180 0.68 8.77 9.25
CA ASP A 180 -0.29 9.26 10.26
C ASP A 180 -1.58 9.78 9.62
N GLU A 181 -1.48 10.40 8.44
CA GLU A 181 -2.66 10.85 7.69
C GLU A 181 -3.46 9.69 7.09
N GLN A 182 -2.78 8.64 6.63
CA GLN A 182 -3.42 7.42 6.14
C GLN A 182 -4.15 6.70 7.28
N LEU A 183 -3.55 6.61 8.47
CA LEU A 183 -4.18 5.98 9.64
C LEU A 183 -5.41 6.76 10.11
N LYS A 184 -5.35 8.10 10.18
CA LYS A 184 -6.52 8.92 10.52
C LYS A 184 -7.70 8.72 9.57
N LYS A 185 -7.45 8.47 8.27
CA LYS A 185 -8.49 8.17 7.29
C LYS A 185 -9.11 6.80 7.51
N LEU A 186 -8.37 5.83 8.05
CA LEU A 186 -8.89 4.52 8.42
C LEU A 186 -9.81 4.62 9.64
N ASP A 187 -9.38 5.32 10.68
CA ASP A 187 -10.18 5.55 11.90
C ASP A 187 -11.50 6.27 11.57
N GLY A 188 -11.43 7.32 10.74
CA GLY A 188 -12.61 8.07 10.31
C GLY A 188 -13.59 7.26 9.47
N LYS A 189 -13.11 6.28 8.67
CA LYS A 189 -13.99 5.38 7.92
C LYS A 189 -14.66 4.32 8.81
N SER A 190 -14.01 3.90 9.89
CA SER A 190 -14.55 2.87 10.80
C SER A 190 -15.77 3.31 11.64
N SER A 191 -16.11 4.61 11.63
CA SER A 191 -17.19 5.20 12.44
C SER A 191 -18.46 5.54 11.67
N ASP A 192 -18.46 5.37 10.34
CA ASP A 192 -19.57 5.70 9.44
C ASP A 192 -20.27 4.45 8.83
N GLU A 193 -19.93 3.23 9.29
CA GLU A 193 -20.58 1.95 8.90
C GLU A 193 -21.36 1.29 10.06
#